data_AF-D1P858-F1
#
_entry.id   AF-D1P858-F1
#
_cell.length_a   1.000
_cell.length_b   1.000
_cell.length_c   1.000
_cell.angle_alpha   90.00
_cell.angle_beta   90.00
_cell.angle_gamma   90.00
#
_symmetry.space_group_name_H-M   'P 1'
#
loop_
_entity.id
_entity.type
_entity.pdbx_description
1 polymer ?
#
loop_
_entity_poly.entity_id
_entity_poly.type
_entity_poly.pdbx_seq_one_letter_code
_entity_poly.pdbx_strand_id
1 'polypeptide(L)'
;TYIFYGKKEKSDGELTWKPTHSTAEYSPHVGIRDAPTKNRRVLEDGYPLQEFTLISSETPGDGTVPVESFDAIKKSSAVKSILATNVEHQSAYDVSNLFHISNKPAIQFTLRAIAKMVKDIPPSESQ
;
A
#
# COMPACT_ATOMS: atom_id res chain seq x y z
N THR A 1 10.19 -17.03 7.61
CA THR A 1 8.96 -16.23 7.39
C THR A 1 8.27 -16.64 6.11
N TYR A 2 6.94 -16.69 6.09
CA TYR A 2 6.12 -16.91 4.89
C TYR A 2 5.26 -15.67 4.68
N ILE A 3 5.23 -15.11 3.47
CA ILE A 3 4.61 -13.81 3.22
C ILE A 3 3.72 -13.90 1.98
N PHE A 4 2.57 -13.23 2.00
CA PHE A 4 1.85 -12.92 0.77
C PHE A 4 1.56 -11.42 0.69
N TYR A 5 1.30 -10.92 -0.52
CA TYR A 5 0.93 -9.53 -0.79
C TYR A 5 -0.02 -9.43 -1.99
N GLY A 6 -0.83 -8.37 -2.03
CA GLY A 6 -1.66 -8.03 -3.18
C GLY A 6 -0.87 -7.26 -4.24
N LYS A 7 -1.16 -7.48 -5.53
CA LYS A 7 -0.38 -6.91 -6.65
C LYS A 7 -1.22 -6.35 -7.80
N LYS A 8 -2.51 -6.14 -7.61
CA LYS A 8 -3.43 -5.81 -8.73
C LYS A 8 -4.21 -4.53 -8.50
N GLU A 9 -4.49 -4.19 -7.25
CA GLU A 9 -5.21 -2.97 -6.91
C GLU A 9 -4.27 -1.78 -7.01
N LYS A 10 -4.78 -0.66 -7.51
CA LYS A 10 -4.01 0.58 -7.61
C LYS A 10 -3.67 1.06 -6.20
N SER A 11 -2.39 1.31 -5.98
CA SER A 11 -1.83 1.86 -4.74
C SER A 11 -0.87 2.98 -5.09
N ASP A 12 -0.30 3.64 -4.08
CA ASP A 12 0.60 4.78 -4.29
C ASP A 12 2.02 4.45 -3.82
N GLY A 13 2.82 3.85 -4.69
CA GLY A 13 4.25 3.67 -4.48
C GLY A 13 5.01 4.99 -4.42
N GLU A 14 4.51 6.02 -5.09
CA GLU A 14 5.02 7.38 -5.04
C GLU A 14 3.85 8.39 -5.06
N LEU A 15 4.06 9.54 -4.42
CA LEU A 15 3.16 10.68 -4.49
C LEU A 15 3.96 11.91 -4.92
N THR A 16 3.56 12.51 -6.05
CA THR A 16 4.27 13.65 -6.63
C THR A 16 3.39 14.90 -6.63
N TRP A 17 3.91 16.01 -6.13
CA TRP A 17 3.26 17.32 -6.28
C TRP A 17 3.54 17.88 -7.68
N LYS A 18 2.50 18.15 -8.47
CA LYS A 18 2.66 18.86 -9.75
C LYS A 18 2.04 20.25 -9.68
N PRO A 19 2.72 21.27 -10.23
CA PRO A 19 2.18 22.62 -10.27
C PRO A 19 0.93 22.63 -11.15
N THR A 20 -0.13 23.24 -10.65
CA THR A 20 -1.30 23.62 -11.46
C THR A 20 -1.09 25.00 -12.05
N HIS A 21 -1.80 25.32 -13.14
CA HIS A 21 -1.83 26.69 -13.65
C HIS A 21 -2.43 27.60 -12.58
N SER A 22 -1.58 28.41 -11.94
CA SER A 22 -1.99 29.41 -10.95
C SER A 22 -2.75 30.54 -11.67
N THR A 23 -3.98 30.82 -11.25
CA THR A 23 -4.80 31.92 -11.76
C THR A 23 -5.20 32.93 -10.69
N ALA A 24 -4.73 32.79 -9.45
CA ALA A 24 -5.15 33.64 -8.34
C ALA A 24 -4.11 34.75 -8.08
N GLU A 25 -4.47 36.00 -8.36
CA GLU A 25 -3.75 37.16 -7.84
C GLU A 25 -3.75 37.13 -6.32
N TYR A 26 -2.56 37.08 -5.73
CA TYR A 26 -2.37 37.14 -4.28
C TYR A 26 -2.84 38.51 -3.76
N SER A 27 -3.88 38.54 -2.93
CA SER A 27 -4.31 39.77 -2.26
C SER A 27 -3.99 39.69 -0.76
N PRO A 28 -3.08 40.53 -0.23
CA PRO A 28 -2.68 40.52 1.17
C PRO A 28 -3.82 40.88 2.15
N HIS A 29 -4.95 41.39 1.65
CA HIS A 29 -6.11 41.78 2.47
C HIS A 29 -7.16 40.67 2.65
N VAL A 30 -7.19 39.67 1.77
CA VAL A 30 -8.25 38.63 1.77
C VAL A 30 -7.76 37.32 2.41
N GLY A 31 -6.43 37.15 2.50
CA GLY A 31 -5.83 35.89 2.92
C GLY A 31 -6.10 34.76 1.92
N ILE A 32 -5.62 33.56 2.23
CA ILE A 32 -5.81 32.38 1.39
C ILE A 32 -7.18 31.77 1.74
N ARG A 33 -8.27 32.25 1.13
CA ARG A 33 -9.59 31.61 1.28
C ARG A 33 -9.89 30.68 0.10
N ASP A 34 -10.46 29.52 0.44
CA ASP A 34 -11.20 28.61 -0.44
C ASP A 34 -10.41 27.83 -1.50
N ALA A 35 -9.41 27.05 -1.07
CA ALA A 35 -8.87 25.93 -1.86
C ALA A 35 -9.59 24.62 -1.51
N PRO A 36 -9.86 23.72 -2.47
CA PRO A 36 -10.15 22.33 -2.12
C PRO A 36 -8.96 21.74 -1.33
N THR A 37 -9.26 21.03 -0.24
CA THR A 37 -8.29 20.47 0.74
C THR A 37 -7.23 19.53 0.17
N LYS A 38 -7.32 19.19 -1.12
CA LYS A 38 -6.41 18.26 -1.82
C LYS A 38 -5.19 18.93 -2.47
N ASN A 39 -5.15 20.26 -2.50
CA ASN A 39 -4.06 21.01 -3.13
C ASN A 39 -3.12 21.62 -2.09
N ARG A 40 -1.81 21.59 -2.37
CA ARG A 40 -0.80 22.31 -1.61
C ARG A 40 -0.59 23.68 -2.24
N ARG A 41 -0.45 24.72 -1.42
CA ARG A 41 -0.16 26.08 -1.87
C ARG A 41 1.17 26.56 -1.27
N VAL A 42 1.98 27.20 -2.09
CA VAL A 42 3.27 27.76 -1.67
C VAL A 42 3.32 29.22 -2.11
N LEU A 43 3.61 30.10 -1.16
CA LEU A 43 3.92 31.51 -1.39
C LEU A 43 5.42 31.66 -1.19
N GLU A 44 6.13 32.04 -2.25
CA GLU A 44 7.53 32.47 -2.15
C GLU A 44 7.59 33.99 -2.28
N ASP A 45 8.45 34.62 -1.49
CA ASP A 45 8.60 36.08 -1.48
C ASP A 45 8.94 36.59 -2.88
N GLY A 46 8.10 37.49 -3.41
CA GLY A 46 8.27 38.07 -4.74
C GLY A 46 7.68 37.25 -5.90
N TYR A 47 7.03 36.12 -5.65
CA TYR A 47 6.40 35.27 -6.66
C TYR A 47 4.88 35.15 -6.46
N PRO A 48 4.10 34.91 -7.55
CA PRO A 48 2.67 34.63 -7.43
C PRO A 48 2.43 33.32 -6.66
N LEU A 49 1.25 33.23 -6.04
CA LEU A 49 0.79 32.04 -5.33
C LEU A 49 0.85 30.81 -6.26
N GLN A 50 1.70 29.83 -5.96
CA GLN A 50 1.76 28.58 -6.71
C GLN A 50 0.88 27.52 -6.04
N GLU A 51 -0.01 26.91 -6.82
CA GLU A 51 -0.81 25.77 -6.40
C GLU A 51 -0.22 24.47 -6.98
N PHE A 52 -0.29 23.40 -6.19
CA PHE A 52 0.15 22.07 -6.56
C PHE A 52 -0.96 21.06 -6.27
N THR A 53 -1.17 20.13 -7.18
CA THR A 53 -2.04 18.97 -6.97
C THR A 53 -1.18 17.75 -6.71
N LEU A 54 -1.62 16.94 -5.74
CA LEU A 54 -0.99 15.66 -5.44
C LEU A 54 -1.41 14.63 -6.50
N ILE A 55 -0.43 14.00 -7.13
CA ILE A 55 -0.64 12.98 -8.16
C ILE A 55 -0.27 11.61 -7.59
N SER A 56 -1.25 10.71 -7.67
CA SER A 56 -1.15 9.27 -7.38
C SER A 56 -0.33 8.57 -8.46
N SER A 57 0.61 7.70 -8.07
CA SER A 57 1.38 6.89 -9.02
C SER A 57 0.57 5.72 -9.58
N GLU A 58 -0.52 5.34 -8.91
CA GLU A 58 -1.37 4.19 -9.24
C GLU A 58 -0.57 2.90 -9.49
N THR A 59 0.57 2.73 -8.78
CA THR A 59 1.41 1.55 -8.92
C THR A 59 0.70 0.32 -8.36
N PRO A 60 1.09 -0.89 -8.79
CA PRO A 60 0.45 -2.11 -8.30
C PRO A 60 0.59 -2.27 -6.78
N GLY A 61 -0.46 -2.80 -6.15
CA GLY A 61 -0.48 -3.13 -4.73
C GLY A 61 -1.79 -3.84 -4.33
N ASP A 62 -2.22 -3.59 -3.11
CA ASP A 62 -3.47 -4.11 -2.55
C ASP A 62 -4.50 -3.01 -2.23
N GLY A 63 -4.31 -1.79 -2.75
CA GLY A 63 -5.21 -0.65 -2.53
C GLY A 63 -4.80 0.19 -1.32
N THR A 64 -3.82 -0.26 -0.52
CA THR A 64 -3.25 0.49 0.60
C THR A 64 -1.73 0.42 0.57
N VAL A 65 -1.17 -0.77 0.36
CA VAL A 65 0.26 -1.05 0.38
C VAL A 65 0.76 -1.32 -1.04
N PRO A 66 1.64 -0.46 -1.58
CA PRO A 66 2.23 -0.65 -2.90
C PRO A 66 3.26 -1.79 -2.89
N VAL A 67 3.39 -2.52 -4.00
CA VAL A 67 4.27 -3.70 -4.14
C VAL A 67 5.72 -3.39 -3.79
N GLU A 68 6.17 -2.17 -4.10
CA GLU A 68 7.52 -1.67 -3.86
C GLU A 68 7.86 -1.66 -2.36
N SER A 69 6.87 -1.52 -1.46
CA SER A 69 7.07 -1.59 0.00
C SER A 69 7.61 -2.95 0.45
N PHE A 70 7.39 -4.00 -0.35
CA PHE A 70 7.87 -5.34 -0.05
C PHE A 70 9.28 -5.62 -0.59
N ASP A 71 9.89 -4.72 -1.36
CA ASP A 71 11.18 -4.98 -2.03
C ASP A 71 12.31 -5.30 -1.06
N ALA A 72 12.39 -4.59 0.07
CA ALA A 72 13.38 -4.87 1.10
C ALA A 72 13.14 -6.24 1.76
N ILE A 73 11.89 -6.59 2.00
CA ILE A 73 11.50 -7.84 2.64
C ILE A 73 11.77 -9.03 1.72
N LYS A 74 11.48 -8.92 0.42
CA LYS A 74 11.71 -9.98 -0.58
C LYS A 74 13.17 -10.39 -0.69
N LYS A 75 14.11 -9.49 -0.36
CA LYS A 75 15.55 -9.73 -0.41
C LYS A 75 16.10 -10.41 0.85
N SER A 76 15.31 -10.53 1.91
CA SER A 76 15.76 -11.15 3.16
C SER A 76 15.85 -12.67 3.05
N SER A 77 17.00 -13.23 3.44
CA SER A 77 17.22 -14.68 3.51
C SER A 77 16.35 -15.39 4.54
N ALA A 78 15.75 -14.64 5.48
CA ALA A 78 14.79 -15.18 6.46
C ALA A 78 13.42 -15.51 5.84
N VAL A 79 13.13 -15.02 4.63
CA VAL A 79 11.89 -15.31 3.92
C VAL A 79 12.01 -16.68 3.22
N LYS A 80 11.21 -17.63 3.71
CA LYS A 80 11.16 -19.01 3.21
C LYS A 80 10.25 -19.15 1.98
N SER A 81 9.23 -18.30 1.85
CA SER A 81 8.29 -18.34 0.72
C SER A 81 7.50 -17.04 0.60
N ILE A 82 7.15 -16.69 -0.65
CA ILE A 82 6.42 -15.48 -1.01
C ILE A 82 5.28 -15.86 -1.97
N LEU A 83 4.07 -15.34 -1.74
CA LEU A 83 2.95 -15.43 -2.67
C LEU A 83 2.45 -14.04 -3.08
N ALA A 84 2.49 -13.73 -4.38
CA ALA A 84 1.81 -12.57 -4.93
C ALA A 84 0.39 -12.98 -5.36
N THR A 85 -0.64 -12.37 -4.80
CA THR A 85 -2.05 -12.72 -5.05
C THR A 85 -2.87 -11.50 -5.48
N ASN A 86 -4.08 -11.74 -5.97
CA ASN A 86 -5.04 -10.70 -6.30
C ASN A 86 -5.97 -10.48 -5.11
N VAL A 87 -5.52 -9.70 -4.12
CA VAL A 87 -6.32 -9.33 -2.95
C VAL A 87 -6.22 -7.84 -2.72
N GLU A 88 -7.33 -7.25 -2.29
CA GLU A 88 -7.38 -5.91 -1.70
C GLU A 88 -7.03 -6.03 -0.20
N HIS A 89 -6.43 -4.99 0.36
CA HIS A 89 -5.83 -4.96 1.69
C HIS A 89 -6.82 -5.35 2.79
N GLN A 90 -7.97 -4.68 2.84
CA GLN A 90 -8.97 -4.85 3.90
C GLN A 90 -9.67 -6.21 3.80
N SER A 91 -9.83 -6.73 2.58
CA SER A 91 -10.52 -8.00 2.30
C SER A 91 -9.58 -9.20 2.11
N ALA A 92 -8.27 -9.04 2.35
CA ALA A 92 -7.26 -10.07 2.11
C ALA A 92 -7.52 -11.39 2.85
N TYR A 93 -8.13 -11.30 4.04
CA TYR A 93 -8.53 -12.44 4.87
C TYR A 93 -10.04 -12.59 5.03
N ASP A 94 -10.83 -11.84 4.27
CA ASP A 94 -12.28 -11.88 4.41
C ASP A 94 -12.86 -13.25 4.00
N VAL A 95 -13.69 -13.82 4.88
CA VAL A 95 -14.37 -15.10 4.70
C VAL A 95 -15.81 -14.95 5.13
N SER A 96 -16.70 -14.80 4.15
CA SER A 96 -18.14 -14.88 4.38
C SER A 96 -18.61 -16.31 4.68
N ASN A 97 -17.90 -17.33 4.18
CA ASN A 97 -18.22 -18.74 4.37
C ASN A 97 -16.99 -19.65 4.18
N LEU A 98 -16.76 -20.56 5.14
CA LEU A 98 -15.63 -21.49 5.18
C LEU A 98 -15.54 -22.42 3.96
N PHE A 99 -16.67 -22.74 3.31
CA PHE A 99 -16.69 -23.56 2.10
C PHE A 99 -15.97 -22.90 0.91
N HIS A 100 -15.75 -21.58 0.95
CA HIS A 100 -15.08 -20.84 -0.12
C HIS A 100 -13.58 -20.59 0.12
N ILE A 101 -13.00 -21.12 1.21
CA ILE A 101 -11.56 -20.99 1.49
C ILE A 101 -10.71 -21.52 0.33
N SER A 102 -11.20 -22.54 -0.38
CA SER A 102 -10.53 -23.10 -1.57
C SER A 102 -10.30 -22.07 -2.69
N ASN A 103 -11.08 -20.99 -2.71
CA ASN A 103 -10.99 -19.91 -3.70
C ASN A 103 -10.27 -18.66 -3.15
N LYS A 104 -9.64 -18.76 -1.98
CA LYS A 104 -8.96 -17.65 -1.29
C LYS A 104 -7.47 -17.95 -1.16
N PRO A 105 -6.63 -17.59 -2.15
CA PRO A 105 -5.22 -17.95 -2.18
C PRO A 105 -4.42 -17.48 -0.95
N ALA A 106 -4.75 -16.28 -0.43
CA ALA A 106 -4.14 -15.74 0.78
C ALA A 106 -4.31 -16.69 1.99
N ILE A 107 -5.54 -17.18 2.20
CA ILE A 107 -5.88 -18.07 3.31
C ILE A 107 -5.23 -19.43 3.12
N GLN A 108 -5.32 -20.00 1.92
CA GLN A 108 -4.67 -21.28 1.60
C GLN A 108 -3.16 -21.22 1.84
N PHE A 109 -2.52 -20.12 1.44
CA PHE A 109 -1.11 -19.91 1.66
C PHE A 109 -0.77 -19.81 3.14
N THR A 110 -1.56 -19.07 3.92
CA THR A 110 -1.38 -18.96 5.38
C THR A 110 -1.52 -20.32 6.06
N LEU A 111 -2.56 -21.11 5.73
CA LEU A 111 -2.74 -22.46 6.28
C LEU A 111 -1.59 -23.39 5.91
N ARG A 112 -1.11 -23.32 4.66
CA ARG A 112 0.06 -24.09 4.20
C ARG A 112 1.33 -23.67 4.93
N ALA A 113 1.53 -22.38 5.16
CA ALA A 113 2.65 -21.85 5.92
C ALA A 113 2.63 -22.37 7.37
N ILE A 114 1.47 -22.38 8.04
CA ILE A 114 1.30 -22.95 9.38
C ILE A 114 1.70 -24.43 9.38
N ALA A 115 1.16 -25.22 8.45
CA ALA A 115 1.50 -26.65 8.35
C ALA A 115 3.00 -26.88 8.11
N LYS A 116 3.69 -25.99 7.39
CA LYS A 116 5.14 -26.03 7.20
C LYS A 116 5.90 -25.64 8.47
N MET A 117 5.48 -24.59 9.16
CA MET A 117 6.11 -24.17 10.42
C MET A 117 5.99 -25.25 11.50
N VAL A 118 4.84 -25.90 11.62
CA VAL A 118 4.63 -27.00 12.58
C VAL A 118 5.53 -28.20 12.26
N LYS A 119 5.73 -28.54 10.99
CA LYS A 119 6.64 -29.62 10.58
C LYS A 119 8.11 -29.34 10.90
N ASP A 120 8.49 -28.07 11.01
CA ASP A 120 9.85 -27.66 11.36
C ASP A 120 10.09 -27.73 12.89
N ILE A 121 9.08 -28.02 13.70
CA ILE A 121 9.22 -28.21 15.15
C ILE A 121 9.77 -29.62 15.42
N PRO A 122 10.93 -29.76 16.09
CA PRO A 122 11.46 -31.07 16.44
C PRO A 122 10.48 -31.80 17.39
N PRO A 123 10.39 -33.15 17.31
CA PRO A 123 9.58 -33.90 18.27
C PRO A 123 10.10 -33.62 19.68
N SER A 124 9.19 -33.46 20.65
CA SER A 124 9.59 -33.34 22.05
C SER A 124 10.39 -34.58 22.41
N GLU A 125 11.60 -34.40 22.94
CA GLU A 125 12.31 -35.49 23.61
C GLU A 125 11.38 -35.99 24.72
N SER A 126 10.85 -37.20 24.53
CA SER A 126 10.19 -37.95 25.59
C SER A 126 11.19 -38.11 26.73
N GLN A 127 10.95 -37.39 27.83
CA GLN A 127 11.59 -37.60 29.12
C GLN A 127 11.11 -38.90 29.76
#